data_AF-A0A914EAU3-F1
#
_entry.id   AF-A0A914EAU3-F1
#
_cell.length_a   1.000
_cell.length_b   1.000
_cell.length_c   1.000
_cell.angle_alpha   90.00
_cell.angle_beta   90.00
_cell.angle_gamma   90.00
#
_symmetry.space_group_name_H-M   'P 1'
#
loop_
_entity.id
_entity.type
_entity.pdbx_description
1 polymer ?
#
loop_
_entity_poly.entity_id
_entity_poly.type
_entity_poly.pdbx_seq_one_letter_code
_entity_poly.pdbx_strand_id
1 'polypeptide(L)'
;MINAIRGLNNRDQDAAEVGIIESTQQITCYTFSKDLPFVKLYDIPGRGIFTHKTDIYYAEKGLCAFDVLLIFIQNTLCAEDVKLAREAKKYGQTVCFIRSQCDIDVMNMVQYDEIAEVNQEEVSKYLAKIQDFFKKEISAKALDVSDIPIFFVSAPVMYKLFTVKPLPYVFQEAELLSYIQKTSIESRSVC
;
A
#
# COMPACT_ATOMS: atom_id res chain seq x y z
N MET A 1 -5.82 -2.36 -5.44
CA MET A 1 -5.59 -1.24 -4.50
C MET A 1 -5.64 0.11 -5.20
N ILE A 2 -4.93 0.30 -6.32
CA ILE A 2 -4.86 1.59 -7.03
C ILE A 2 -6.23 2.20 -7.34
N ASN A 3 -7.20 1.40 -7.78
CA ASN A 3 -8.58 1.85 -7.99
C ASN A 3 -9.23 2.37 -6.70
N ALA A 4 -9.07 1.64 -5.60
CA ALA A 4 -9.64 2.03 -4.32
C ALA A 4 -9.04 3.33 -3.77
N ILE A 5 -7.72 3.54 -3.90
CA ILE A 5 -7.05 4.81 -3.55
C ILE A 5 -7.63 5.99 -4.36
N ARG A 6 -8.00 5.74 -5.62
CA ARG A 6 -8.64 6.72 -6.52
C ARG A 6 -10.15 6.85 -6.30
N GLY A 7 -10.74 6.13 -5.33
CA GLY A 7 -12.18 6.09 -5.10
C GLY A 7 -12.98 5.42 -6.22
N LEU A 8 -12.35 4.57 -7.03
CA LEU A 8 -12.96 3.86 -8.15
C LEU A 8 -13.27 2.40 -7.81
N ASN A 9 -14.40 1.92 -8.32
CA ASN A 9 -14.70 0.50 -8.40
C ASN A 9 -13.93 -0.13 -9.55
N ASN A 10 -13.58 -1.42 -9.46
CA ASN A 10 -12.91 -2.15 -10.55
C ASN A 10 -13.75 -2.24 -11.84
N ARG A 11 -15.04 -1.92 -11.78
CA ARG A 11 -15.95 -1.90 -12.95
C ARG A 11 -16.16 -0.50 -13.54
N ASP A 12 -15.57 0.53 -12.94
CA ASP A 12 -15.70 1.89 -13.46
C ASP A 12 -14.91 2.04 -14.75
N GLN A 13 -15.37 2.92 -15.65
CA GLN A 13 -14.78 3.10 -16.99
C GLN A 13 -13.29 3.50 -16.94
N ASP A 14 -12.88 4.28 -15.94
CA ASP A 14 -11.51 4.77 -15.78
C ASP A 14 -10.68 3.95 -14.77
N ALA A 15 -11.17 2.76 -14.40
CA ALA A 15 -10.50 1.85 -13.50
C ALA A 15 -9.30 1.17 -14.17
N ALA A 16 -8.24 0.98 -13.40
CA ALA A 16 -7.16 0.07 -13.78
C ALA A 16 -7.73 -1.34 -13.95
N GLU A 17 -7.39 -1.99 -15.07
CA GLU A 17 -7.78 -3.37 -15.31
C GLU A 17 -7.18 -4.30 -14.25
N VAL A 18 -8.02 -5.18 -13.70
CA VAL A 18 -7.57 -6.20 -12.74
C VAL A 18 -7.35 -7.49 -13.51
N GLY A 19 -6.08 -7.79 -13.82
CA GLY A 19 -5.69 -9.08 -14.40
C GLY A 19 -5.78 -10.21 -13.38
N ILE A 20 -6.28 -11.38 -13.79
CA ILE A 20 -6.26 -12.63 -12.99
C ILE A 20 -4.85 -13.24 -12.97
N ILE A 21 -4.08 -13.00 -14.03
CA ILE A 21 -2.67 -13.32 -14.19
C ILE A 21 -1.95 -11.98 -14.14
N GLU A 22 -0.78 -11.88 -13.51
CA GLU A 22 0.10 -10.70 -13.64
C GLU A 22 0.45 -10.53 -15.14
N SER A 23 -0.39 -9.84 -15.89
CA SER A 23 -0.26 -9.65 -17.34
C SER A 23 0.18 -8.24 -17.71
N THR A 24 0.33 -7.34 -16.73
CA THR A 24 0.81 -5.99 -16.96
C THR A 24 2.33 -6.01 -17.12
N GLN A 25 2.82 -6.02 -18.36
CA GLN A 25 4.26 -5.85 -18.65
C GLN A 25 4.68 -4.38 -18.68
N GLN A 26 3.71 -3.46 -18.80
CA GLN A 26 3.92 -2.03 -18.99
C GLN A 26 3.53 -1.24 -17.74
N ILE A 27 4.32 -0.22 -17.41
CA ILE A 27 4.00 0.74 -16.35
C ILE A 27 2.81 1.58 -16.82
N THR A 28 1.76 1.67 -16.01
CA THR A 28 0.55 2.44 -16.37
C THR A 28 0.34 3.60 -15.40
N CYS A 29 0.09 4.80 -15.93
CA CYS A 29 -0.10 6.02 -15.16
C CYS A 29 -1.59 6.32 -14.97
N TYR A 30 -1.97 6.67 -13.74
CA TYR A 30 -3.31 7.04 -13.34
C TYR A 30 -3.28 8.35 -12.55
N THR A 31 -4.31 9.19 -12.73
CA THR A 31 -4.44 10.40 -11.92
C THR A 31 -5.01 10.05 -10.54
N PHE A 32 -4.38 10.56 -9.46
CA PHE A 32 -4.75 10.28 -8.08
C PHE A 32 -6.17 10.73 -7.74
N SER A 33 -6.46 12.02 -7.94
CA SER A 33 -7.80 12.59 -7.77
C SER A 33 -8.00 13.80 -8.68
N LYS A 34 -9.26 14.21 -8.86
CA LYS A 34 -9.59 15.42 -9.63
C LYS A 34 -9.06 16.70 -8.96
N ASP A 35 -9.03 16.72 -7.62
CA ASP A 35 -8.56 17.87 -6.84
C ASP A 35 -7.03 17.96 -6.81
N LEU A 36 -6.32 16.85 -7.06
CA LEU A 36 -4.87 16.77 -7.12
C LEU A 36 -4.42 16.15 -8.46
N PRO A 37 -4.68 16.80 -9.61
CA PRO A 37 -4.46 16.22 -10.93
C PRO A 37 -2.98 16.02 -11.27
N PHE A 38 -2.09 16.69 -10.55
CA PHE A 38 -0.64 16.59 -10.67
C PHE A 38 -0.05 15.39 -9.93
N VAL A 39 -0.78 14.79 -8.98
CA VAL A 39 -0.34 13.56 -8.32
C VAL A 39 -0.69 12.38 -9.24
N LYS A 40 0.35 11.67 -9.66
CA LYS A 40 0.24 10.52 -10.56
C LYS A 40 0.56 9.24 -9.81
N LEU A 41 -0.33 8.27 -9.90
CA LEU A 41 -0.12 6.92 -9.41
C LEU A 41 0.32 6.04 -10.57
N TYR A 42 1.44 5.35 -10.40
CA TYR A 42 1.94 4.42 -11.39
C TYR A 42 1.73 3.00 -10.88
N ASP A 43 1.00 2.20 -11.64
CA ASP A 43 0.92 0.76 -11.43
C ASP A 43 2.12 0.12 -12.11
N ILE A 44 3.02 -0.45 -11.30
CA ILE A 44 4.28 -1.00 -11.75
C ILE A 44 4.16 -2.53 -11.69
N PRO A 45 4.45 -3.24 -12.81
CA PRO A 45 4.42 -4.70 -12.87
C PRO A 45 5.06 -5.35 -11.65
N GLY A 46 4.35 -6.29 -11.03
CA GLY A 46 4.87 -7.09 -9.94
C GLY A 46 6.13 -7.86 -10.32
N ARG A 47 6.96 -8.13 -9.32
CA ARG A 47 8.25 -8.83 -9.51
C ARG A 47 8.07 -10.31 -9.87
N GLY A 48 6.87 -10.88 -9.76
CA GLY A 48 6.59 -12.29 -10.07
C GLY A 48 6.94 -12.71 -11.51
N ILE A 49 7.03 -11.74 -12.43
CA ILE A 49 7.48 -11.93 -13.82
C ILE A 49 9.02 -11.93 -13.95
N PHE A 50 9.76 -11.46 -12.94
CA PHE A 50 11.19 -11.19 -13.04
C PHE A 50 12.00 -11.93 -11.96
N THR A 51 12.71 -12.98 -12.37
CA THR A 51 13.72 -13.72 -11.59
C THR A 51 14.98 -12.91 -11.24
N HIS A 52 14.93 -11.58 -11.33
CA HIS A 52 16.11 -10.70 -11.24
C HIS A 52 16.30 -10.11 -9.83
N LYS A 53 17.55 -9.71 -9.55
CA LYS A 53 17.93 -9.05 -8.30
C LYS A 53 17.23 -7.69 -8.17
N THR A 54 16.93 -7.28 -6.93
CA THR A 54 16.15 -6.07 -6.61
C THR A 54 16.72 -4.77 -7.21
N ASP A 55 18.04 -4.63 -7.21
CA ASP A 55 18.79 -3.51 -7.79
C ASP A 55 18.57 -3.38 -9.30
N ILE A 56 18.56 -4.50 -10.02
CA ILE A 56 18.28 -4.53 -11.47
C ILE A 56 16.85 -4.08 -11.72
N TYR A 57 15.88 -4.64 -11.00
CA TYR A 57 14.47 -4.23 -11.12
C TYR A 57 14.28 -2.74 -10.82
N TYR A 58 14.96 -2.22 -9.79
CA TYR A 58 14.91 -0.81 -9.41
C TYR A 58 15.36 0.11 -10.56
N ALA A 59 16.49 -0.24 -11.18
CA ALA A 59 17.05 0.51 -12.30
C ALA A 59 16.21 0.35 -13.59
N GLU A 60 15.83 -0.87 -13.95
CA GLU A 60 15.06 -1.17 -15.18
C GLU A 60 13.69 -0.52 -15.20
N LYS A 61 13.02 -0.46 -14.03
CA LYS A 61 11.72 0.22 -13.91
C LYS A 61 11.86 1.72 -13.64
N GLY A 62 13.08 2.24 -13.59
CA GLY A 62 13.35 3.66 -13.36
C GLY A 62 12.78 4.15 -12.03
N LEU A 63 12.82 3.32 -10.99
CA LEU A 63 12.11 3.63 -9.74
C LEU A 63 12.67 4.87 -9.04
N CYS A 64 13.91 5.27 -9.32
CA CYS A 64 14.52 6.50 -8.82
C CYS A 64 13.82 7.78 -9.31
N ALA A 65 12.98 7.71 -10.35
CA ALA A 65 12.27 8.86 -10.89
C ALA A 65 10.99 9.22 -10.13
N PHE A 66 10.54 8.39 -9.16
CA PHE A 66 9.32 8.64 -8.40
C PHE A 66 9.61 9.38 -7.08
N ASP A 67 8.73 10.30 -6.69
CA ASP A 67 8.83 11.00 -5.41
C ASP A 67 8.59 10.08 -4.20
N VAL A 68 7.59 9.21 -4.33
CA VAL A 68 7.07 8.36 -3.27
C VAL A 68 6.96 6.92 -3.77
N LEU A 69 7.54 5.98 -3.02
CA LEU A 69 7.45 4.55 -3.31
C LEU A 69 6.53 3.85 -2.30
N LEU A 70 5.46 3.25 -2.80
CA LEU A 70 4.51 2.47 -2.02
C LEU A 70 4.84 0.97 -2.17
N ILE A 71 5.45 0.36 -1.15
CA ILE A 71 5.87 -1.04 -1.21
C ILE A 71 4.79 -1.93 -0.57
N PHE A 72 4.12 -2.72 -1.39
CA PHE A 72 3.11 -3.67 -0.91
C PHE A 72 3.77 -4.93 -0.35
N ILE A 73 3.49 -5.23 0.91
CA ILE A 73 4.03 -6.39 1.61
C ILE A 73 2.93 -7.43 1.89
N GLN A 74 3.35 -8.69 1.98
CA GLN A 74 2.49 -9.81 2.34
C GLN A 74 2.43 -10.01 3.86
N ASN A 75 2.16 -11.24 4.32
CA ASN A 75 2.03 -11.57 5.75
C ASN A 75 3.33 -11.40 6.54
N THR A 76 4.47 -11.37 5.87
CA THR A 76 5.80 -11.20 6.47
C THR A 76 6.64 -10.28 5.60
N LEU A 77 7.55 -9.54 6.22
CA LEU A 77 8.52 -8.72 5.51
C LEU A 77 9.58 -9.60 4.83
N CYS A 78 9.60 -9.60 3.49
CA CYS A 78 10.61 -10.35 2.75
C CYS A 78 11.91 -9.56 2.58
N ALA A 79 13.01 -10.25 2.29
CA ALA A 79 14.32 -9.63 2.15
C ALA A 79 14.35 -8.59 1.02
N GLU A 80 13.50 -8.76 0.01
CA GLU A 80 13.47 -7.88 -1.14
C GLU A 80 12.62 -6.63 -0.93
N ASP A 81 11.59 -6.67 -0.10
CA ASP A 81 10.87 -5.46 0.35
C ASP A 81 11.84 -4.52 1.05
N VAL A 82 12.68 -5.10 1.93
CA VAL A 82 13.75 -4.38 2.62
C VAL A 82 14.78 -3.81 1.64
N LYS A 83 15.19 -4.57 0.62
CA LYS A 83 16.13 -4.08 -0.39
C LYS A 83 15.54 -2.93 -1.21
N LEU A 84 14.27 -3.02 -1.63
CA LEU A 84 13.58 -1.93 -2.35
C LEU A 84 13.55 -0.67 -1.49
N ALA A 85 13.19 -0.81 -0.23
CA ALA A 85 13.16 0.30 0.72
C ALA A 85 14.54 0.94 0.92
N ARG A 86 15.61 0.13 1.02
CA ARG A 86 17.00 0.62 1.10
C ARG A 86 17.41 1.39 -0.14
N GLU A 87 17.11 0.88 -1.33
CA GLU A 87 17.40 1.59 -2.58
C GLU A 87 16.66 2.93 -2.63
N ALA A 88 15.36 2.96 -2.30
CA ALA A 88 14.59 4.21 -2.23
C ALA A 88 15.21 5.23 -1.27
N LYS A 89 15.63 4.81 -0.07
CA LYS A 89 16.32 5.68 0.89
C LYS A 89 17.64 6.23 0.35
N LYS A 90 18.41 5.43 -0.41
CA LYS A 90 19.67 5.91 -1.02
C LYS A 90 19.44 7.02 -2.04
N TYR A 91 18.32 6.98 -2.75
CA TYR A 91 17.93 8.03 -3.72
C TYR A 91 17.15 9.18 -3.06
N GLY A 92 17.02 9.19 -1.73
CA GLY A 92 16.31 10.26 -1.00
C GLY A 92 14.79 10.25 -1.20
N GLN A 93 14.24 9.15 -1.71
CA GLN A 93 12.81 9.03 -1.96
C GLN A 93 12.05 8.79 -0.67
N THR A 94 10.82 9.29 -0.63
CA THR A 94 9.88 8.93 0.43
C THR A 94 9.39 7.51 0.18
N VAL A 95 9.32 6.69 1.22
CA VAL A 95 8.91 5.29 1.10
C VAL A 95 8.00 4.92 2.27
N CYS A 96 7.01 4.08 1.99
CA CYS A 96 6.20 3.43 3.02
C CYS A 96 5.89 1.97 2.65
N PHE A 97 5.65 1.16 3.67
CA PHE A 97 5.13 -0.20 3.50
C PHE A 97 3.61 -0.20 3.59
N ILE A 98 2.97 -1.03 2.77
CA ILE A 98 1.52 -1.22 2.78
C ILE A 98 1.22 -2.70 2.93
N ARG A 99 0.64 -3.07 4.07
CA ARG A 99 0.02 -4.37 4.27
C ARG A 99 -1.44 -4.27 3.83
N SER A 100 -1.75 -4.86 2.68
CA SER A 100 -3.12 -4.91 2.15
C SER A 100 -3.87 -6.16 2.62
N GLN A 101 -5.18 -6.19 2.36
CA GLN A 101 -6.07 -7.34 2.62
C GLN A 101 -6.32 -7.62 4.12
N CYS A 102 -6.21 -6.60 4.97
CA CYS A 102 -6.50 -6.74 6.40
C CYS A 102 -7.96 -7.15 6.68
N ASP A 103 -8.88 -6.89 5.75
CA ASP A 103 -10.26 -7.39 5.81
C ASP A 103 -10.33 -8.91 5.82
N ILE A 104 -9.45 -9.59 5.06
CA ILE A 104 -9.42 -11.07 5.03
C ILE A 104 -8.97 -11.60 6.40
N ASP A 105 -7.95 -10.99 6.98
CA ASP A 105 -7.43 -11.40 8.29
C ASP A 105 -8.50 -11.21 9.40
N VAL A 106 -9.23 -10.09 9.36
CA VAL A 106 -10.33 -9.84 10.30
C VAL A 106 -11.50 -10.79 10.06
N MET A 107 -11.88 -11.05 8.81
CA MET A 107 -12.95 -12.01 8.49
C MET A 107 -12.60 -13.43 8.97
N ASN A 108 -11.33 -13.84 8.84
CA ASN A 108 -10.85 -15.09 9.40
C ASN A 108 -11.00 -15.10 10.92
N MET A 109 -10.55 -14.05 11.63
CA MET A 109 -10.70 -13.92 13.09
C MET A 109 -12.16 -14.02 13.52
N VAL A 110 -13.06 -13.32 12.83
CA VAL A 110 -14.50 -13.31 13.08
C VAL A 110 -15.10 -14.70 12.94
N GLN A 111 -14.67 -15.46 11.93
CA GLN A 111 -15.12 -16.84 11.73
C GLN A 111 -14.63 -17.76 12.85
N TYR A 112 -13.40 -17.59 13.35
CA TYR A 112 -12.84 -18.40 14.44
C TYR A 112 -13.44 -18.06 15.80
N ASP A 113 -13.69 -16.77 16.06
CA ASP A 113 -14.17 -16.26 17.36
C ASP A 113 -15.71 -16.13 17.42
N GLU A 114 -16.42 -16.63 16.39
CA GLU A 114 -17.90 -16.59 16.26
C GLU A 114 -18.50 -15.19 16.46
N ILE A 115 -17.81 -14.16 15.97
CA ILE A 115 -18.23 -12.76 16.08
C ILE A 115 -19.38 -12.50 15.10
N ALA A 116 -20.51 -12.00 15.61
CA ALA A 116 -21.70 -11.75 14.79
C ALA A 116 -21.54 -10.55 13.83
N GLU A 117 -20.87 -9.48 14.28
CA GLU A 117 -20.66 -8.26 13.49
C GLU A 117 -19.32 -7.62 13.85
N VAL A 118 -18.55 -7.23 12.83
CA VAL A 118 -17.27 -6.54 13.01
C VAL A 118 -17.51 -5.07 13.32
N ASN A 119 -16.88 -4.59 14.38
CA ASN A 119 -16.87 -3.17 14.74
C ASN A 119 -15.42 -2.65 14.84
N GLN A 120 -15.29 -1.35 15.11
CA GLN A 120 -13.98 -0.70 15.23
C GLN A 120 -13.12 -1.28 16.38
N GLU A 121 -13.72 -1.80 17.44
CA GLU A 121 -12.97 -2.34 18.58
C GLU A 121 -12.18 -3.59 18.18
N GLU A 122 -12.83 -4.53 17.49
CA GLU A 122 -12.18 -5.76 17.01
C GLU A 122 -11.10 -5.48 15.97
N VAL A 123 -11.36 -4.54 15.06
CA VAL A 123 -10.34 -4.08 14.10
C VAL A 123 -9.17 -3.42 14.80
N SER A 124 -9.40 -2.63 15.85
CA SER A 124 -8.34 -1.99 16.63
C SER A 124 -7.49 -3.01 17.39
N LYS A 125 -8.11 -4.07 17.95
CA LYS A 125 -7.39 -5.18 18.59
C LYS A 125 -6.52 -5.93 17.58
N TYR A 126 -7.05 -6.21 16.38
CA TYR A 126 -6.29 -6.81 15.29
C TYR A 126 -5.12 -5.91 14.87
N LEU A 127 -5.35 -4.61 14.66
CA LEU A 127 -4.33 -3.63 14.28
C LEU A 127 -3.19 -3.59 15.30
N ALA A 128 -3.50 -3.54 16.59
CA ALA A 128 -2.48 -3.51 17.64
C ALA A 128 -1.58 -4.77 17.60
N LYS A 129 -2.17 -5.95 17.39
CA LYS A 129 -1.43 -7.21 17.26
C LYS A 129 -0.51 -7.21 16.04
N ILE A 130 -1.03 -6.84 14.88
CA ILE A 130 -0.25 -6.90 13.63
C ILE A 130 0.83 -5.81 13.57
N GLN A 131 0.56 -4.62 14.13
CA GLN A 131 1.55 -3.56 14.30
C GLN A 131 2.71 -3.99 15.19
N ASP A 132 2.42 -4.60 16.34
CA ASP A 132 3.46 -5.13 17.24
C ASP A 132 4.29 -6.24 16.56
N PHE A 133 3.63 -7.13 15.82
CA PHE A 133 4.29 -8.17 15.03
C PHE A 133 5.29 -7.57 14.02
N PHE A 134 4.83 -6.67 13.14
CA PHE A 134 5.70 -6.07 12.12
C PHE A 134 6.78 -5.19 12.73
N LYS A 135 6.51 -4.49 13.83
CA LYS A 135 7.51 -3.72 14.55
C LYS A 135 8.65 -4.62 15.03
N LYS A 136 8.33 -5.74 15.66
CA LYS A 136 9.33 -6.74 16.10
C LYS A 136 10.07 -7.36 14.92
N GLU A 137 9.35 -7.70 13.85
CA GLU A 137 9.94 -8.28 12.64
C GLU A 137 10.95 -7.34 11.98
N ILE A 138 10.58 -6.07 11.79
CA ILE A 138 11.46 -5.05 11.19
C ILE A 138 12.65 -4.78 12.10
N SER A 139 12.44 -4.60 13.41
CA SER A 139 13.54 -4.38 14.35
C SER A 139 14.55 -5.54 14.37
N ALA A 140 14.08 -6.78 14.20
CA ALA A 140 14.95 -7.96 14.18
C ALA A 140 15.68 -8.15 12.84
N LYS A 141 15.01 -7.90 11.71
CA LYS A 141 15.53 -8.23 10.37
C LYS A 141 16.18 -7.06 9.63
N ALA A 142 15.74 -5.83 9.92
CA ALA A 142 16.07 -4.67 9.10
C ALA A 142 15.92 -3.35 9.89
N LEU A 143 16.76 -3.19 10.93
CA LEU A 143 16.73 -2.02 11.80
C LEU A 143 16.89 -0.69 11.04
N ASP A 144 17.65 -0.69 9.95
CA ASP A 144 17.91 0.47 9.09
C ASP A 144 16.71 0.98 8.30
N VAL A 145 15.62 0.21 8.27
CA VAL A 145 14.32 0.61 7.67
C VAL A 145 13.19 0.66 8.71
N SER A 146 13.51 0.60 10.00
CA SER A 146 12.53 0.63 11.10
C SER A 146 11.81 1.97 11.28
N ASP A 147 12.35 3.03 10.68
CA ASP A 147 11.77 4.36 10.60
C ASP A 147 10.74 4.51 9.48
N ILE A 148 10.67 3.56 8.54
CA ILE A 148 9.73 3.59 7.42
C ILE A 148 8.32 3.30 7.95
N PRO A 149 7.32 4.16 7.66
CA PRO A 149 5.96 3.93 8.10
C PRO A 149 5.36 2.71 7.40
N ILE A 150 4.55 1.96 8.15
CA ILE A 150 3.75 0.84 7.65
C ILE A 150 2.26 1.14 7.85
N PHE A 151 1.48 0.97 6.79
CA PHE A 151 0.03 1.15 6.80
C PHE A 151 -0.69 -0.17 6.58
N PHE A 152 -1.68 -0.44 7.42
CA PHE A 152 -2.56 -1.61 7.34
C PHE A 152 -3.89 -1.19 6.74
N VAL A 153 -4.24 -1.73 5.58
CA VAL A 153 -5.37 -1.24 4.79
C VAL A 153 -6.10 -2.37 4.07
N SER A 154 -7.34 -2.08 3.67
CA SER A 154 -8.15 -2.95 2.83
C SER A 154 -8.68 -2.17 1.63
N ALA A 155 -8.57 -2.74 0.42
CA ALA A 155 -9.09 -2.09 -0.78
C ALA A 155 -10.63 -1.93 -0.75
N PRO A 156 -11.42 -2.94 -0.32
CA PRO A 156 -12.85 -2.76 -0.06
C PRO A 156 -13.17 -1.63 0.93
N VAL A 157 -12.46 -1.55 2.06
CA VAL A 157 -12.69 -0.53 3.09
C VAL A 157 -12.30 0.86 2.57
N MET A 158 -11.16 0.96 1.88
CA MET A 158 -10.66 2.18 1.23
C MET A 158 -11.69 2.74 0.26
N TYR A 159 -12.23 1.89 -0.62
CA TYR A 159 -13.26 2.31 -1.55
C TYR A 159 -14.52 2.82 -0.83
N LYS A 160 -14.91 2.19 0.29
CA LYS A 160 -16.08 2.60 1.06
C LYS A 160 -15.97 3.98 1.69
N LEU A 161 -14.76 4.50 1.92
CA LEU A 161 -14.55 5.89 2.37
C LEU A 161 -15.08 6.93 1.37
N PHE A 162 -15.11 6.59 0.08
CA PHE A 162 -15.60 7.47 -0.98
C PHE A 162 -17.10 7.30 -1.25
N THR A 163 -17.80 6.47 -0.47
CA THR A 163 -19.22 6.16 -0.67
C THR A 163 -20.09 6.69 0.46
N VAL A 164 -21.38 6.91 0.16
CA VAL A 164 -22.37 7.41 1.14
C VAL A 164 -22.70 6.43 2.27
N LYS A 165 -22.22 5.18 2.19
CA LYS A 165 -22.46 4.15 3.21
C LYS A 165 -21.11 3.61 3.71
N PRO A 166 -20.52 4.23 4.74
CA PRO A 166 -19.28 3.76 5.33
C PRO A 166 -19.49 2.42 6.04
N LEU A 167 -18.41 1.68 6.24
CA LEU A 167 -18.39 0.50 7.10
C LEU A 167 -18.36 0.92 8.58
N PRO A 168 -18.80 0.05 9.50
CA PRO A 168 -18.73 0.33 10.95
C PRO A 168 -17.29 0.28 11.50
N TYR A 169 -16.29 0.08 10.63
CA TYR A 169 -14.88 0.05 10.97
C TYR A 169 -14.02 0.56 9.81
N VAL A 170 -12.81 1.01 10.17
CA VAL A 170 -11.70 1.34 9.28
C VAL A 170 -10.39 0.79 9.85
N PHE A 171 -9.42 0.54 8.98
CA PHE A 171 -8.06 0.22 9.37
C PHE A 171 -7.25 1.51 9.48
N GLN A 172 -6.39 1.80 8.48
CA GLN A 172 -5.60 3.02 8.39
C GLN A 172 -5.71 3.69 7.01
N GLU A 173 -6.85 3.54 6.36
CA GLU A 173 -7.08 4.04 5.00
C GLU A 173 -6.94 5.57 4.92
N ALA A 174 -7.50 6.30 5.88
CA ALA A 174 -7.46 7.76 5.90
C ALA A 174 -6.03 8.29 6.13
N GLU A 175 -5.26 7.61 6.99
CA GLU A 175 -3.87 7.90 7.29
C GLU A 175 -2.99 7.67 6.05
N LEU A 176 -3.21 6.58 5.31
CA LEU A 176 -2.50 6.32 4.06
C LEU A 176 -2.81 7.39 3.00
N LEU A 177 -4.09 7.76 2.82
CA LEU A 177 -4.47 8.82 1.86
C LEU A 177 -3.83 10.16 2.23
N SER A 178 -3.88 10.52 3.51
CA SER A 178 -3.27 11.75 4.02
C SER A 178 -1.75 11.75 3.82
N TYR A 179 -1.11 10.60 4.05
CA TYR A 179 0.32 10.41 3.83
C TYR A 179 0.69 10.62 2.35
N ILE A 180 -0.02 9.98 1.42
CA ILE A 180 0.22 10.12 -0.03
C ILE A 180 0.05 11.58 -0.45
N GLN A 181 -1.02 12.25 -0.03
CA GLN A 181 -1.29 13.64 -0.38
C GLN A 181 -0.20 14.58 0.15
N LYS A 182 0.14 14.46 1.44
CA LYS A 182 1.15 15.30 2.09
C LYS A 182 2.51 15.15 1.44
N THR A 183 2.98 13.91 1.29
CA THR A 183 4.31 13.61 0.74
C THR A 183 4.44 14.04 -0.72
N SER A 184 3.38 13.91 -1.51
CA SER A 184 3.36 14.37 -2.91
C SER A 184 3.36 15.90 -3.06
N ILE A 185 2.83 16.63 -2.08
CA ILE A 185 2.86 18.11 -2.07
C ILE A 185 4.22 18.62 -1.59
N GLU A 186 4.78 17.96 -0.57
CA GLU A 186 6.08 18.32 0.01
C GLU A 186 7.22 18.07 -0.99
N SER A 187 7.23 16.95 -1.72
CA SER A 187 8.28 16.65 -2.70
C SER A 187 8.36 17.73 -3.79
N ARG A 188 7.21 18.27 -4.20
CA ARG A 188 7.13 19.35 -5.19
C ARG A 188 7.65 20.69 -4.69
N SER A 189 7.59 20.96 -3.39
CA SER A 189 8.04 22.24 -2.81
C SER A 189 9.56 22.37 -2.77
N VAL A 190 10.28 21.28 -3.06
CA VAL A 190 11.75 21.19 -3.06
C VAL A 190 12.34 21.28 -4.49
N CYS A 191 11.49 21.30 -5.53
CA CYS A 191 11.88 21.42 -6.94
C CYS A 191 11.74 22.83 -7.51
#